data_AF-A0A9P3NFJ4-F1
#
_entry.id   AF-A0A9P3NFJ4-F1
#
_cell.length_a   1.000
_cell.length_b   1.000
_cell.length_c   1.000
_cell.angle_alpha   90.00
_cell.angle_beta   90.00
_cell.angle_gamma   90.00
#
_symmetry.space_group_name_H-M   'P 1'
#
loop_
_entity.id
_entity.type
_entity.pdbx_description
1 polymer ?
#
loop_
_entity_poly.entity_id
_entity_poly.type
_entity_poly.pdbx_seq_one_letter_code
_entity_poly.pdbx_strand_id
1 'polypeptide(L)'
;GALHTSHAAPLAMLLAPTLVWCATHSPRWHLAIATLALSASAISATSAGLGPFQHAVPSEAALQLQLFLLALLLLAHLLSPLATSLRLPCTLCHATASAAAAAAAAHTQQLAVLQAEVRCGREAVRAAGEGMRAAGEAKVQFMANMSHEIRTPLHAILAMTDLALDHPLPPDARDHLDTVLQSANHLLVLVDDILDITKLEAGRLQLDADQFDVRALINRIMTMLAARAASRAWPSSGRWMLLCRPCCWGMPCASDSAW
;
A
#
# COMPACT_ATOMS: atom_id res chain seq x y z
N GLY A 1 -10.77 -65.30 91.71
CA GLY A 1 -10.93 -65.85 90.35
C GLY A 1 -10.50 -64.77 89.39
N ALA A 2 -9.39 -64.96 88.68
CA ALA A 2 -9.30 -65.68 87.39
C ALA A 2 -9.92 -64.84 86.26
N LEU A 3 -9.10 -64.09 85.51
CA LEU A 3 -8.52 -64.45 84.19
C LEU A 3 -9.50 -64.17 83.03
N HIS A 4 -9.25 -63.09 82.27
CA HIS A 4 -8.95 -63.19 80.83
C HIS A 4 -8.55 -61.84 80.24
N THR A 5 -7.28 -61.74 79.87
CA THR A 5 -6.74 -60.80 78.90
C THR A 5 -7.26 -61.11 77.49
N SER A 6 -7.13 -60.10 76.62
CA SER A 6 -6.77 -60.15 75.19
C SER A 6 -7.86 -60.24 74.10
N HIS A 7 -7.72 -59.30 73.15
CA HIS A 7 -7.97 -59.38 71.69
C HIS A 7 -9.09 -58.53 71.07
N ALA A 8 -9.09 -57.21 71.28
CA ALA A 8 -9.74 -56.26 70.36
C ALA A 8 -8.75 -55.48 69.47
N ALA A 9 -7.44 -55.70 69.64
CA ALA A 9 -6.39 -55.03 68.88
C ALA A 9 -6.01 -55.58 67.47
N PRO A 10 -6.42 -56.79 67.00
CA PRO A 10 -5.78 -57.35 65.81
C PRO A 10 -6.25 -56.72 64.49
N LEU A 11 -7.50 -56.22 64.40
CA LEU A 11 -8.05 -55.73 63.12
C LEU A 11 -7.57 -54.32 62.73
N ALA A 12 -7.42 -53.40 63.69
CA ALA A 12 -6.90 -52.06 63.43
C ALA A 12 -5.41 -52.07 63.02
N MET A 13 -4.62 -53.01 63.56
CA MET A 13 -3.23 -53.23 63.14
C MET A 13 -3.12 -53.97 61.79
N LEU A 14 -4.15 -54.70 61.34
CA LEU A 14 -4.15 -55.39 60.05
C LEU A 14 -4.36 -54.44 58.86
N LEU A 15 -5.03 -53.30 59.07
CA LEU A 15 -5.25 -52.29 58.02
C LEU A 15 -4.10 -51.27 57.88
N ALA A 16 -3.24 -51.15 58.90
CA ALA A 16 -2.08 -50.27 58.82
C ALA A 16 -1.06 -50.69 57.73
N PRO A 17 -0.72 -51.99 57.57
CA PRO A 17 0.15 -52.46 56.48
C PRO A 17 -0.43 -52.21 55.09
N THR A 18 -1.74 -52.34 54.91
CA THR A 18 -2.38 -52.12 53.59
C THR A 18 -2.44 -50.64 53.23
N LEU A 19 -2.69 -49.77 54.21
CA LEU A 19 -2.59 -48.31 54.04
C LEU A 19 -1.15 -47.87 53.75
N VAL A 20 -0.16 -48.43 54.44
CA VAL A 20 1.27 -48.15 54.20
C VAL A 20 1.71 -48.70 52.84
N TRP A 21 1.22 -49.87 52.42
CA TRP A 21 1.48 -50.43 51.10
C TRP A 21 0.89 -49.55 49.98
N CYS A 22 -0.38 -49.14 50.10
CA CYS A 22 -1.02 -48.23 49.15
C CYS A 22 -0.31 -46.86 49.09
N ALA A 23 0.16 -46.34 50.22
CA ALA A 23 0.94 -45.12 50.29
C ALA A 23 2.29 -45.27 49.56
N THR A 24 3.01 -46.37 49.78
CA THR A 24 4.38 -46.57 49.25
C THR A 24 4.45 -47.03 47.80
N HIS A 25 3.41 -47.68 47.27
CA HIS A 25 3.36 -48.14 45.86
C HIS A 25 2.69 -47.17 44.89
N SER A 26 2.14 -46.05 45.37
CA SER A 26 1.59 -45.02 44.48
C SER A 26 2.71 -44.12 43.93
N PRO A 27 2.77 -43.83 42.61
CA PRO A 27 3.82 -43.01 41.99
C PRO A 27 3.79 -41.52 42.39
N ARG A 28 2.92 -41.16 43.33
CA ARG A 28 2.66 -39.78 43.78
C ARG A 28 2.90 -39.69 45.29
N TRP A 29 4.17 -39.69 45.66
CA TRP A 29 4.64 -39.69 47.05
C TRP A 29 4.06 -38.56 47.93
N HIS A 30 3.64 -37.44 47.34
CA HIS A 30 2.99 -36.34 48.07
C HIS A 30 1.59 -36.71 48.58
N LEU A 31 0.79 -37.48 47.82
CA LEU A 31 -0.52 -37.95 48.28
C LEU A 31 -0.36 -38.96 49.41
N ALA A 32 0.62 -39.85 49.29
CA ALA A 32 0.97 -40.82 50.32
C ALA A 32 1.31 -40.15 51.67
N ILE A 33 2.17 -39.12 51.66
CA ILE A 33 2.54 -38.38 52.87
C ILE A 33 1.33 -37.66 53.48
N ALA A 34 0.51 -36.99 52.66
CA ALA A 34 -0.68 -36.29 53.14
C ALA A 34 -1.66 -37.24 53.86
N THR A 35 -1.75 -38.48 53.40
CA THR A 35 -2.69 -39.47 53.91
C THR A 35 -2.22 -40.12 55.21
N LEU A 36 -0.92 -40.35 55.34
CA LEU A 36 -0.30 -40.76 56.60
C LEU A 36 -0.43 -39.64 57.65
N ALA A 37 -0.20 -38.38 57.26
CA ALA A 37 -0.36 -37.23 58.15
C ALA A 37 -1.81 -37.03 58.61
N LEU A 38 -2.79 -37.15 57.70
CA LEU A 38 -4.21 -37.05 58.00
C LEU A 38 -4.69 -38.18 58.91
N SER A 39 -4.28 -39.42 58.64
CA SER A 39 -4.64 -40.57 59.48
C SER A 39 -4.02 -40.47 60.88
N ALA A 40 -2.75 -40.07 61.00
CA ALA A 40 -2.10 -39.84 62.30
C ALA A 40 -2.75 -38.69 63.10
N SER A 41 -3.09 -37.59 62.42
CA SER A 41 -3.77 -36.44 63.04
C SER A 41 -5.19 -36.81 63.49
N ALA A 42 -5.91 -37.61 62.71
CA ALA A 42 -7.25 -38.07 63.03
C ALA A 42 -7.27 -39.04 64.22
N ILE A 43 -6.31 -39.97 64.29
CA ILE A 43 -6.12 -40.85 65.46
C ILE A 43 -5.80 -40.02 66.72
N SER A 44 -4.93 -39.02 66.59
CA SER A 44 -4.52 -38.15 67.70
C SER A 44 -5.63 -37.22 68.19
N ALA A 45 -6.48 -36.70 67.29
CA ALA A 45 -7.65 -35.90 67.66
C ALA A 45 -8.72 -36.75 68.37
N THR A 46 -8.90 -38.00 67.92
CA THR A 46 -9.85 -38.94 68.53
C THR A 46 -9.41 -39.38 69.93
N SER A 47 -8.11 -39.59 70.14
CA SER A 47 -7.58 -39.90 71.47
C SER A 47 -7.65 -38.72 72.44
N ALA A 48 -7.67 -37.48 71.93
CA ALA A 48 -7.88 -36.26 72.71
C ALA A 48 -9.36 -35.92 72.98
N GLY A 49 -10.31 -36.75 72.52
CA GLY A 49 -11.75 -36.55 72.73
C GLY A 49 -12.38 -35.46 71.87
N LEU A 50 -11.71 -35.01 70.81
CA LEU A 50 -12.17 -33.93 69.94
C LEU A 50 -12.64 -34.52 68.59
N GLY A 51 -13.95 -34.52 68.33
CA GLY A 51 -14.50 -34.90 67.03
C GLY A 51 -15.94 -35.43 67.04
N PRO A 52 -16.54 -35.64 65.86
CA PRO A 52 -17.96 -36.03 65.72
C PRO A 52 -18.29 -37.44 66.23
N PHE A 53 -17.28 -38.26 66.58
CA PHE A 53 -17.44 -39.65 67.02
C PHE A 53 -17.29 -39.86 68.53
N GLN A 54 -17.32 -38.78 69.31
CA GLN A 54 -17.12 -38.76 70.78
C GLN A 54 -18.10 -39.63 71.61
N HIS A 55 -19.21 -40.10 71.04
CA HIS A 55 -20.21 -40.95 71.74
C HIS A 55 -20.21 -42.42 71.31
N ALA A 56 -19.31 -42.85 70.42
CA ALA A 56 -19.21 -44.25 70.01
C ALA A 56 -18.24 -45.02 70.92
N VAL A 57 -18.49 -46.32 71.13
CA VAL A 57 -17.57 -47.23 71.83
C VAL A 57 -16.18 -47.09 71.17
N PRO A 58 -15.08 -46.95 71.93
CA PRO A 58 -13.77 -46.54 71.38
C PRO A 58 -13.24 -47.42 70.23
N SER A 59 -13.69 -48.67 70.14
CA SER A 59 -13.35 -49.58 69.03
C SER A 59 -14.12 -49.31 67.73
N GLU A 60 -15.35 -48.79 67.79
CA GLU A 60 -16.18 -48.50 66.61
C GLU A 60 -15.88 -47.14 66.00
N ALA A 61 -15.59 -46.13 66.83
CA ALA A 61 -15.23 -44.78 66.39
C ALA A 61 -13.98 -44.78 65.50
N ALA A 62 -12.96 -45.53 65.90
CA ALA A 62 -11.69 -45.64 65.16
C ALA A 62 -11.88 -46.30 63.79
N LEU A 63 -12.72 -47.33 63.72
CA LEU A 63 -12.99 -48.07 62.48
C LEU A 63 -13.83 -47.24 61.49
N GLN A 64 -14.82 -46.50 61.98
CA GLN A 64 -15.62 -45.58 61.16
C GLN A 64 -14.76 -44.44 60.59
N LEU A 65 -13.85 -43.88 61.40
CA LEU A 65 -12.93 -42.84 60.95
C LEU A 65 -11.92 -43.37 59.92
N GLN A 66 -11.39 -44.58 60.12
CA GLN A 66 -10.49 -45.22 59.16
C GLN A 66 -11.19 -45.51 57.82
N LEU A 67 -12.43 -46.00 57.83
CA LEU A 67 -13.22 -46.22 56.62
C LEU A 67 -13.54 -44.91 55.89
N PHE A 68 -13.86 -43.84 56.62
CA PHE A 68 -14.14 -42.54 56.03
C PHE A 68 -12.90 -41.93 55.34
N LEU A 69 -11.74 -42.01 56.00
CA LEU A 69 -10.47 -41.55 55.42
C LEU A 69 -10.08 -42.37 54.19
N LEU A 70 -10.28 -43.69 54.22
CA LEU A 70 -10.01 -44.59 53.09
C LEU A 70 -10.93 -44.29 51.89
N ALA A 71 -12.19 -43.93 52.13
CA ALA A 71 -13.13 -43.53 51.08
C ALA A 71 -12.73 -42.20 50.40
N LEU A 72 -12.32 -41.19 51.19
CA LEU A 72 -11.84 -39.90 50.65
C LEU A 72 -10.57 -40.06 49.80
N LEU A 73 -9.67 -40.95 50.23
CA LEU A 73 -8.45 -41.34 49.54
C LEU A 73 -8.73 -41.98 48.17
N LEU A 74 -9.63 -42.95 48.14
CA LEU A 74 -10.06 -43.64 46.92
C LEU A 74 -10.68 -42.64 45.94
N LEU A 75 -11.53 -41.74 46.45
CA LEU A 75 -12.15 -40.69 45.65
C LEU A 75 -11.10 -39.73 45.05
N ALA A 76 -10.11 -39.29 45.83
CA ALA A 76 -9.03 -38.43 45.36
C ALA A 76 -8.17 -39.12 44.26
N HIS A 77 -7.91 -40.41 44.41
CA HIS A 77 -7.19 -41.19 43.40
C HIS A 77 -8.00 -41.42 42.12
N LEU A 78 -9.31 -41.65 42.22
CA LEU A 78 -10.19 -41.81 41.05
C LEU A 78 -10.40 -40.49 40.28
N LEU A 79 -10.44 -39.35 40.97
CA LEU A 79 -10.62 -38.03 40.34
C LEU A 79 -9.33 -37.47 39.74
N SER A 80 -8.17 -37.90 40.24
CA SER A 80 -6.87 -37.45 39.73
C SER A 80 -6.61 -37.73 38.24
N PRO A 81 -6.89 -38.93 37.68
CA PRO A 81 -6.75 -39.19 36.24
C PRO A 81 -7.70 -38.32 35.42
N LEU A 82 -8.92 -38.08 35.91
CA LEU A 82 -9.92 -37.23 35.24
C LEU A 82 -9.44 -35.78 35.12
N ALA A 83 -8.78 -35.25 36.15
CA ALA A 83 -8.17 -33.92 36.14
C ALA A 83 -6.96 -33.81 35.19
N THR A 84 -6.18 -34.88 35.03
CA THR A 84 -5.11 -34.94 34.00
C THR A 84 -5.64 -35.11 32.59
N SER A 85 -6.77 -35.78 32.39
CA SER A 85 -7.41 -35.92 31.07
C SER A 85 -8.11 -34.63 30.61
N LEU A 86 -8.58 -33.78 31.53
CA LEU A 86 -9.12 -32.45 31.21
C LEU A 86 -8.04 -31.39 30.93
N ARG A 87 -6.78 -31.66 31.31
CA ARG A 87 -5.63 -30.91 30.78
C ARG A 87 -5.36 -31.43 29.37
N LEU A 88 -6.10 -30.89 28.40
CA LEU A 88 -5.87 -31.05 26.97
C LEU A 88 -4.35 -31.06 26.71
N PRO A 89 -3.79 -32.12 26.13
CA PRO A 89 -2.35 -32.28 26.05
C PRO A 89 -1.75 -31.11 25.26
N CYS A 90 -0.81 -30.40 25.88
CA CYS A 90 -0.10 -29.25 25.33
C CYS A 90 0.57 -29.50 23.96
N THR A 91 0.65 -30.76 23.52
CA THR A 91 1.09 -31.15 22.19
C THR A 91 0.18 -30.63 21.08
N LEU A 92 -1.14 -30.59 21.29
CA LEU A 92 -2.09 -30.02 20.33
C LEU A 92 -1.96 -28.50 20.24
N CYS A 93 -1.81 -27.79 21.37
CA CYS A 93 -1.58 -26.34 21.37
C CYS A 93 -0.24 -25.96 20.72
N HIS A 94 0.84 -26.70 21.00
CA HIS A 94 2.13 -26.45 20.35
C HIS A 94 2.10 -26.77 18.86
N ALA A 95 1.39 -27.83 18.44
CA ALA A 95 1.26 -28.20 17.03
C ALA A 95 0.42 -27.18 16.23
N THR A 96 -0.69 -26.67 16.81
CA THR A 96 -1.47 -25.62 16.15
C THR A 96 -0.75 -24.28 16.14
N ALA A 97 0.00 -23.95 17.20
CA ALA A 97 0.80 -22.73 17.27
C ALA A 97 2.00 -22.77 16.30
N SER A 98 2.68 -23.91 16.16
CA SER A 98 3.80 -24.05 15.21
C SER A 98 3.31 -24.06 13.76
N ALA A 99 2.16 -24.69 13.47
CA ALA A 99 1.54 -24.65 12.16
C ALA A 99 1.08 -23.22 11.78
N ALA A 100 0.48 -22.48 12.72
CA ALA A 100 0.09 -21.09 12.51
C ALA A 100 1.32 -20.17 12.30
N ALA A 101 2.40 -20.38 13.06
CA ALA A 101 3.65 -19.64 12.88
C ALA A 101 4.31 -19.94 11.52
N ALA A 102 4.30 -21.20 11.07
CA ALA A 102 4.82 -21.58 9.76
C ALA A 102 3.99 -20.97 8.61
N ALA A 103 2.65 -20.96 8.73
CA ALA A 103 1.78 -20.32 7.75
C ALA A 103 1.97 -18.79 7.71
N ALA A 104 2.13 -18.14 8.87
CA ALA A 104 2.43 -16.72 8.95
C ALA A 104 3.80 -16.40 8.32
N ALA A 105 4.83 -17.20 8.60
CA ALA A 105 6.15 -17.05 7.99
C ALA A 105 6.10 -17.18 6.46
N ALA A 106 5.39 -18.20 5.95
CA ALA A 106 5.22 -18.39 4.50
C ALA A 106 4.50 -17.19 3.84
N HIS A 107 3.46 -16.66 4.47
CA HIS A 107 2.76 -15.47 3.97
C HIS A 107 3.65 -14.22 3.99
N THR A 108 4.43 -14.01 5.06
CA THR A 108 5.38 -12.88 5.11
C THR A 108 6.48 -12.98 4.06
N GLN A 109 6.96 -14.19 3.77
CA GLN A 109 7.94 -14.43 2.72
C GLN A 109 7.36 -14.11 1.34
N GLN A 110 6.11 -14.52 1.07
CA GLN A 110 5.44 -14.24 -0.19
C GLN A 110 5.20 -12.74 -0.39
N LEU A 111 4.80 -12.01 0.66
CA LEU A 111 4.68 -10.56 0.60
C LEU A 111 6.02 -9.87 0.32
N ALA A 112 7.12 -10.35 0.93
CA ALA A 112 8.45 -9.79 0.68
C ALA A 112 8.90 -9.95 -0.78
N VAL A 113 8.62 -11.12 -1.39
CA VAL A 113 8.90 -11.36 -2.82
C VAL A 113 8.10 -10.43 -3.71
N LEU A 114 6.78 -10.30 -3.48
CA LEU A 114 5.93 -9.39 -4.25
C LEU A 114 6.35 -7.93 -4.11
N GLN A 115 6.75 -7.51 -2.90
CA GLN A 115 7.27 -6.16 -2.67
C GLN A 115 8.58 -5.92 -3.41
N ALA A 116 9.48 -6.92 -3.47
CA ALA A 116 10.71 -6.81 -4.23
C ALA A 116 10.45 -6.67 -5.74
N GLU A 117 9.49 -7.43 -6.29
CA GLU A 117 9.10 -7.34 -7.69
C GLU A 117 8.52 -5.96 -8.04
N VAL A 118 7.57 -5.47 -7.22
CA VAL A 118 7.00 -4.12 -7.39
C VAL A 118 8.08 -3.05 -7.26
N ARG A 119 9.02 -3.20 -6.33
CA ARG A 119 10.12 -2.25 -6.15
C ARG A 119 11.03 -2.22 -7.37
N CYS A 120 11.46 -3.38 -7.86
CA CYS A 120 12.30 -3.49 -9.04
C CYS A 120 11.61 -2.90 -10.28
N GLY A 121 10.32 -3.20 -10.48
CA GLY A 121 9.52 -2.61 -11.56
C GLY A 121 9.40 -1.09 -11.46
N ARG A 122 9.16 -0.55 -10.25
CA ARG A 122 9.13 0.90 -10.02
C ARG A 122 10.46 1.57 -10.32
N GLU A 123 11.58 0.97 -9.90
CA GLU A 123 12.93 1.49 -10.16
C GLU A 123 13.24 1.48 -11.67
N ALA A 124 12.87 0.42 -12.40
CA ALA A 124 13.03 0.35 -13.85
C ALA A 124 12.22 1.42 -14.58
N VAL A 125 10.94 1.63 -14.21
CA VAL A 125 10.09 2.68 -14.78
C VAL A 125 10.66 4.06 -14.47
N ARG A 126 11.15 4.28 -13.25
CA ARG A 126 11.76 5.55 -12.85
C ARG A 126 13.02 5.85 -13.66
N ALA A 127 13.93 4.87 -13.79
CA ALA A 127 15.16 5.02 -14.55
C ALA A 127 14.87 5.30 -16.04
N ALA A 128 13.90 4.60 -16.64
CA ALA A 128 13.44 4.87 -18.00
C ALA A 128 12.85 6.29 -18.14
N GLY A 129 12.05 6.73 -17.15
CA GLY A 129 11.48 8.08 -17.11
C GLY A 129 12.54 9.18 -17.00
N GLU A 130 13.57 8.99 -16.16
CA GLU A 130 14.70 9.91 -16.02
C GLU A 130 15.51 10.00 -17.34
N GLY A 131 15.76 8.86 -18.01
CA GLY A 131 16.41 8.83 -19.32
C GLY A 131 15.63 9.58 -20.41
N MET A 132 14.31 9.36 -20.50
CA MET A 132 13.46 10.09 -21.45
C MET A 132 13.43 11.59 -21.17
N ARG A 133 13.38 11.99 -19.90
CA ARG A 133 13.43 13.41 -19.50
C ARG A 133 14.74 14.07 -19.91
N ALA A 134 15.87 13.43 -19.60
CA ALA A 134 17.19 13.94 -19.98
C ALA A 134 17.33 14.07 -21.50
N ALA A 135 16.86 13.07 -22.25
CA ALA A 135 16.85 13.11 -23.71
C ALA A 135 15.96 14.24 -24.27
N GLY A 136 14.76 14.42 -23.70
CA GLY A 136 13.86 15.51 -24.08
C GLY A 136 14.45 16.89 -23.78
N GLU A 137 15.11 17.04 -22.63
CA GLU A 137 15.76 18.29 -22.26
C GLU A 137 16.92 18.65 -23.19
N ALA A 138 17.78 17.68 -23.49
CA ALA A 138 18.88 17.83 -24.43
C ALA A 138 18.39 18.18 -25.85
N LYS A 139 17.30 17.54 -26.32
CA LYS A 139 16.71 17.82 -27.64
C LYS A 139 16.25 19.27 -27.78
N VAL A 140 15.54 19.80 -26.79
CA VAL A 140 15.08 21.20 -26.82
C VAL A 140 16.25 22.17 -26.75
N GLN A 141 17.23 21.91 -25.88
CA GLN A 141 18.38 22.80 -25.75
C GLN A 141 19.22 22.82 -27.04
N PHE A 142 19.39 21.66 -27.69
CA PHE A 142 20.00 21.57 -29.01
C PHE A 142 19.21 22.36 -30.05
N MET A 143 17.89 22.15 -30.15
CA MET A 143 17.04 22.86 -31.10
C MET A 143 17.01 24.38 -30.89
N ALA A 144 16.98 24.84 -29.63
CA ALA A 144 17.03 26.26 -29.30
C ALA A 144 18.36 26.90 -29.74
N ASN A 145 19.49 26.24 -29.45
CA ASN A 145 20.80 26.74 -29.87
C ASN A 145 20.93 26.77 -31.39
N MET A 146 20.57 25.69 -32.06
CA MET A 146 20.60 25.61 -33.52
C MET A 146 19.68 26.65 -34.18
N SER A 147 18.49 26.91 -33.62
CA SER A 147 17.57 27.93 -34.13
C SER A 147 18.19 29.32 -34.12
N HIS A 148 18.88 29.70 -33.03
CA HIS A 148 19.60 30.98 -32.96
C HIS A 148 20.76 31.07 -33.97
N GLU A 149 21.51 29.98 -34.14
CA GLU A 149 22.63 29.91 -35.10
C GLU A 149 22.16 29.91 -36.56
N ILE A 150 20.96 29.40 -36.85
CA ILE A 150 20.35 29.42 -38.19
C ILE A 150 19.68 30.77 -38.48
N ARG A 151 19.01 31.36 -37.49
CA ARG A 151 18.28 32.63 -37.64
C ARG A 151 19.21 33.78 -38.04
N THR A 152 20.42 33.82 -37.50
CA THR A 152 21.40 34.90 -37.77
C THR A 152 21.85 34.95 -39.25
N PRO A 153 22.37 33.88 -39.87
CA PRO A 153 22.72 33.89 -41.30
C PRO A 153 21.48 34.01 -42.19
N LEU A 154 20.33 33.48 -41.78
CA LEU A 154 19.11 33.57 -42.57
C LEU A 154 18.56 35.01 -42.63
N HIS A 155 18.59 35.75 -41.52
CA HIS A 155 18.26 37.18 -41.53
C HIS A 155 19.27 38.00 -42.34
N ALA A 156 20.55 37.64 -42.35
CA ALA A 156 21.54 38.30 -43.21
C ALA A 156 21.22 38.06 -44.70
N ILE A 157 20.84 36.84 -45.08
CA ILE A 157 20.40 36.51 -46.45
C ILE A 157 19.16 37.32 -46.83
N LEU A 158 18.15 37.38 -45.96
CA LEU A 158 16.94 38.19 -46.20
C LEU A 158 17.28 39.66 -46.39
N ALA A 159 18.04 40.26 -45.47
CA ALA A 159 18.44 41.66 -45.55
C ALA A 159 19.23 41.96 -46.83
N MET A 160 20.17 41.08 -47.21
CA MET A 160 20.96 41.26 -48.43
C MET A 160 20.13 41.09 -49.70
N THR A 161 19.14 40.19 -49.68
CA THR A 161 18.22 39.97 -50.80
C THR A 161 17.27 41.16 -50.96
N ASP A 162 16.72 41.69 -49.86
CA ASP A 162 15.88 42.88 -49.86
C ASP A 162 16.64 44.10 -50.39
N LEU A 163 17.87 44.34 -49.90
CA LEU A 163 18.72 45.44 -50.38
C LEU A 163 19.06 45.31 -51.88
N ALA A 164 19.24 44.08 -52.37
CA ALA A 164 19.48 43.85 -53.80
C ALA A 164 18.23 44.16 -54.65
N LEU A 165 17.04 43.82 -54.15
CA LEU A 165 15.75 44.06 -54.82
C LEU A 165 15.36 45.55 -54.90
N ASP A 166 15.92 46.39 -54.02
CA ASP A 166 15.73 47.86 -54.06
C ASP A 166 16.43 48.54 -55.25
N HIS A 167 17.30 47.83 -55.97
CA HIS A 167 18.01 48.33 -57.15
C HIS A 167 17.37 47.87 -58.48
N PRO A 168 17.54 48.64 -59.58
CA PRO A 168 17.10 48.19 -60.90
C PRO A 168 17.89 46.97 -61.35
N LEU A 169 17.18 45.86 -61.57
CA LEU A 169 17.73 44.55 -61.94
C LEU A 169 17.13 44.04 -63.26
N PRO A 170 17.84 43.21 -64.03
CA PRO A 170 17.26 42.45 -65.12
C PRO A 170 16.06 41.60 -64.64
N PRO A 171 15.01 41.39 -65.47
CA PRO A 171 13.80 40.66 -65.07
C PRO A 171 14.12 39.29 -64.48
N ASP A 172 14.99 38.52 -65.15
CA ASP A 172 15.37 37.18 -64.70
C ASP A 172 16.07 37.23 -63.32
N ALA A 173 16.96 38.19 -63.08
CA ALA A 173 17.66 38.30 -61.79
C ALA A 173 16.71 38.66 -60.65
N ARG A 174 15.70 39.49 -60.93
CA ARG A 174 14.64 39.84 -59.97
C ARG A 174 13.80 38.62 -59.60
N ASP A 175 13.36 37.84 -60.58
CA ASP A 175 12.57 36.62 -60.33
C ASP A 175 13.34 35.58 -59.49
N HIS A 176 14.65 35.44 -59.71
CA HIS A 176 15.50 34.59 -58.87
C HIS A 176 15.60 35.11 -57.43
N LEU A 177 15.81 36.42 -57.23
CA LEU A 177 15.91 37.01 -55.89
C LEU A 177 14.58 36.97 -55.13
N ASP A 178 13.44 37.20 -55.81
CA ASP A 178 12.11 37.03 -55.23
C ASP A 178 11.87 35.58 -54.79
N THR A 179 12.35 34.61 -55.57
CA THR A 179 12.28 33.18 -55.19
C THR A 179 13.15 32.86 -53.97
N VAL A 180 14.36 33.42 -53.90
CA VAL A 180 15.25 33.29 -52.73
C VAL A 180 14.59 33.90 -51.49
N LEU A 181 14.01 35.09 -51.62
CA LEU A 181 13.34 35.80 -50.52
C LEU A 181 12.13 35.00 -50.00
N GLN A 182 11.29 34.47 -50.89
CA GLN A 182 10.16 33.62 -50.51
C GLN A 182 10.64 32.33 -49.81
N SER A 183 11.69 31.70 -50.32
CA SER A 183 12.25 30.47 -49.76
C SER A 183 12.85 30.70 -48.37
N ALA A 184 13.58 31.79 -48.19
CA ALA A 184 14.18 32.17 -46.91
C ALA A 184 13.11 32.50 -45.85
N ASN A 185 12.06 33.22 -46.23
CA ASN A 185 10.91 33.48 -45.36
C ASN A 185 10.18 32.18 -44.98
N HIS A 186 10.00 31.26 -45.94
CA HIS A 186 9.39 29.96 -45.66
C HIS A 186 10.24 29.12 -44.70
N LEU A 187 11.57 29.15 -44.85
CA LEU A 187 12.49 28.45 -43.97
C LEU A 187 12.45 28.99 -42.54
N LEU A 188 12.33 30.32 -42.34
CA LEU A 188 12.15 30.91 -41.01
C LEU A 188 10.90 30.35 -40.31
N VAL A 189 9.78 30.31 -41.02
CA VAL A 189 8.52 29.75 -40.48
C VAL A 189 8.71 28.28 -40.07
N LEU A 190 9.35 27.47 -40.92
CA LEU A 190 9.62 26.06 -40.60
C LEU A 190 10.53 25.90 -39.37
N VAL A 191 11.55 26.73 -39.24
CA VAL A 191 12.46 26.70 -38.08
C VAL A 191 11.73 27.06 -36.79
N ASP A 192 10.88 28.09 -36.83
CA ASP A 192 10.07 28.49 -35.69
C ASP A 192 9.03 27.41 -35.32
N ASP A 193 8.36 26.81 -36.31
CA ASP A 193 7.40 25.72 -36.11
C ASP A 193 8.06 24.49 -35.44
N ILE A 194 9.25 24.10 -35.90
CA ILE A 194 10.00 22.99 -35.29
C ILE A 194 10.37 23.31 -33.84
N LEU A 195 10.79 24.55 -33.56
CA LEU A 195 11.13 24.96 -32.20
C LEU A 195 9.89 24.89 -31.28
N ASP A 196 8.73 25.31 -31.75
CA ASP A 196 7.50 25.27 -30.96
C ASP A 196 7.01 23.84 -30.69
N ILE A 197 7.10 22.94 -31.67
CA ILE A 197 6.85 21.50 -31.46
C ILE A 197 7.79 20.94 -30.41
N THR A 198 9.08 21.27 -30.46
CA THR A 198 10.06 20.74 -29.50
C THR A 198 9.81 21.24 -28.08
N LYS A 199 9.39 22.50 -27.91
CA LYS A 199 8.98 23.05 -26.61
C LYS A 199 7.71 22.38 -26.09
N LEU A 200 6.74 22.12 -26.97
CA LEU A 200 5.50 21.43 -26.64
C LEU A 200 5.73 19.99 -26.17
N GLU A 201 6.57 19.23 -26.88
CA GLU A 201 6.93 17.85 -26.50
C GLU A 201 7.64 17.77 -25.15
N ALA A 202 8.42 18.79 -24.79
CA ALA A 202 9.08 18.88 -23.49
C ALA A 202 8.19 19.47 -22.38
N GLY A 203 6.93 19.84 -22.67
CA GLY A 203 6.04 20.49 -21.71
C GLY A 203 6.54 21.87 -21.25
N ARG A 204 7.39 22.54 -22.04
CA ARG A 204 7.98 23.85 -21.75
C ARG A 204 7.24 25.03 -22.38
N LEU A 205 6.11 24.77 -23.04
CA LEU A 205 5.25 25.83 -23.58
C LEU A 205 4.54 26.53 -22.42
N GLN A 206 4.95 27.76 -22.12
CA GLN A 206 4.27 28.62 -21.15
C GLN A 206 3.27 29.51 -21.89
N LEU A 207 2.01 29.44 -21.46
CA LEU A 207 0.96 30.34 -21.96
C LEU A 207 0.91 31.55 -21.03
N ASP A 208 1.01 32.74 -21.62
CA ASP A 208 0.79 33.98 -20.89
C ASP A 208 -0.71 34.31 -20.92
N ALA A 209 -1.30 34.51 -19.75
CA ALA A 209 -2.73 34.74 -19.59
C ALA A 209 -2.96 36.25 -19.40
N ASP A 210 -3.37 36.91 -20.48
CA ASP A 210 -3.68 38.34 -20.48
C ASP A 210 -5.15 38.60 -20.89
N GLN A 211 -5.69 39.76 -20.51
CA GLN A 211 -7.00 40.19 -20.94
C GLN A 211 -6.93 40.72 -22.37
N PHE A 212 -7.67 40.09 -23.29
CA PHE A 212 -7.75 40.54 -24.68
C PHE A 212 -9.20 40.62 -25.17
N ASP A 213 -9.46 41.55 -26.08
CA ASP A 213 -10.75 41.63 -26.76
C ASP A 213 -10.85 40.56 -27.86
N VAL A 214 -11.68 39.55 -27.59
CA VAL A 214 -11.95 38.46 -28.53
C VAL A 214 -12.49 38.98 -29.86
N ARG A 215 -13.32 40.04 -29.88
CA ARG A 215 -13.85 40.61 -31.12
C ARG A 215 -12.74 41.24 -31.95
N ALA A 216 -11.86 42.01 -31.31
CA ALA A 216 -10.71 42.61 -31.98
C ALA A 216 -9.76 41.53 -32.54
N LEU A 217 -9.50 40.47 -31.77
CA LEU A 217 -8.68 39.34 -32.21
C LEU A 217 -9.28 38.63 -33.44
N ILE A 218 -10.57 38.27 -33.38
CA ILE A 218 -11.26 37.62 -34.50
C ILE A 218 -11.25 38.52 -35.73
N ASN A 219 -11.55 39.82 -35.59
CA ASN A 219 -11.49 40.75 -36.72
C ASN A 219 -10.11 40.78 -37.37
N ARG A 220 -9.04 40.81 -36.56
CA ARG A 220 -7.66 40.82 -37.05
C ARG A 220 -7.30 39.53 -37.80
N ILE A 221 -7.73 38.37 -37.28
CA ILE A 221 -7.57 37.07 -37.96
C ILE A 221 -8.32 37.08 -39.29
N MET A 222 -9.57 37.55 -39.31
CA MET A 222 -10.39 37.60 -40.53
C MET A 222 -9.79 38.54 -41.59
N THR A 223 -9.24 39.69 -41.20
CA THR A 223 -8.54 40.60 -42.12
C THR A 223 -7.30 39.94 -42.73
N MET A 224 -6.49 39.26 -41.92
CA MET A 224 -5.29 38.56 -42.37
C MET A 224 -5.61 37.40 -43.33
N LEU A 225 -6.66 36.63 -43.04
CA LEU A 225 -7.12 35.54 -43.89
C LEU A 225 -7.80 36.04 -45.17
N ALA A 226 -8.54 37.16 -45.12
CA ALA A 226 -9.18 37.76 -46.29
C ALA A 226 -8.16 38.18 -47.35
N ALA A 227 -7.02 38.77 -46.94
CA ALA A 227 -5.93 39.12 -47.87
C ALA A 227 -5.36 37.87 -48.58
N ARG A 228 -5.17 36.77 -47.84
CA ARG A 228 -4.71 35.48 -48.38
C ARG A 228 -5.75 34.78 -49.27
N ALA A 229 -7.04 34.92 -48.93
CA ALA A 229 -8.16 34.37 -49.69
C ALA A 229 -8.44 35.18 -50.98
N ALA A 230 -8.02 36.44 -51.03
CA ALA A 230 -8.07 37.25 -52.25
C ALA A 230 -6.91 36.91 -53.21
N SER A 231 -5.73 36.58 -52.68
CA SER A 231 -4.55 36.25 -53.49
C SER A 231 -4.57 34.84 -54.08
N ARG A 232 -5.25 33.89 -53.42
CA ARG A 232 -5.61 32.60 -54.02
C ARG A 232 -7.01 32.75 -54.59
N ALA A 233 -7.19 32.60 -55.91
CA ALA A 233 -8.51 32.64 -56.54
C ALA A 233 -9.42 31.52 -56.00
N TRP A 234 -10.02 31.74 -54.84
CA TRP A 234 -11.03 30.86 -54.29
C TRP A 234 -12.30 31.09 -55.12
N PRO A 235 -12.89 30.04 -55.71
CA PRO A 235 -14.06 30.21 -56.56
C PRO A 235 -15.17 30.84 -55.72
N SER A 236 -15.62 32.02 -56.12
CA SER A 236 -16.70 32.80 -55.51
C SER A 236 -18.07 32.13 -55.63
N SER A 237 -18.13 30.89 -56.11
CA SER A 237 -19.32 30.07 -56.22
C SER A 237 -19.46 29.12 -55.01
N GLY A 238 -19.82 29.66 -53.85
CA GLY A 238 -20.25 28.81 -52.74
C GLY A 238 -20.25 29.50 -51.39
N ARG A 239 -21.38 30.13 -51.03
CA ARG A 239 -22.02 30.20 -49.69
C ARG A 239 -21.18 30.47 -48.41
N TRP A 240 -19.89 30.74 -48.47
CA TRP A 240 -19.06 31.11 -47.30
C TRP A 240 -19.06 32.62 -47.01
N MET A 241 -19.56 33.42 -47.95
CA MET A 241 -19.67 34.89 -47.83
C MET A 241 -20.76 35.38 -46.86
N LEU A 242 -21.49 34.46 -46.21
CA LEU A 242 -22.47 34.78 -45.16
C LEU A 242 -21.88 34.80 -43.75
N LEU A 243 -20.67 34.26 -43.54
CA LEU A 243 -20.01 34.31 -42.22
C LEU A 243 -19.14 35.55 -42.02
N CYS A 244 -18.77 36.26 -43.10
CA CYS A 244 -17.80 37.36 -43.07
C CYS A 244 -18.43 38.74 -43.30
N ARG A 245 -19.74 38.87 -43.05
CA ARG A 245 -20.42 40.17 -43.12
C ARG A 245 -20.52 40.73 -41.69
N PRO A 246 -19.88 41.87 -41.35
CA PRO A 246 -19.87 42.43 -39.99
C PRO A 246 -21.27 42.80 -39.46
N CYS A 247 -22.31 42.76 -40.30
CA CYS A 247 -23.66 43.19 -39.97
C CYS A 247 -24.47 42.21 -39.09
N CYS A 248 -24.02 40.98 -38.84
CA CYS A 248 -24.83 40.00 -38.08
C CYS A 248 -24.79 40.16 -36.56
N TRP A 249 -24.01 41.10 -36.01
CA TRP A 249 -23.89 41.34 -34.55
C TRP A 249 -24.53 42.66 -34.11
N GLY A 250 -25.69 43.01 -34.65
CA GLY A 250 -26.67 43.89 -33.99
C GLY A 250 -26.17 45.26 -33.48
N MET A 251 -25.25 45.92 -34.18
CA MET A 251 -24.89 47.32 -33.93
C MET A 251 -25.34 48.21 -35.08
N PRO A 252 -25.90 49.41 -34.82
CA PRO A 252 -26.28 50.33 -35.88
C PRO A 252 -25.03 50.87 -36.59
N CYS A 253 -25.08 50.89 -37.92
CA CYS A 253 -24.09 51.55 -38.75
C CYS A 253 -24.03 53.04 -38.38
N ALA A 254 -22.98 53.47 -37.70
CA ALA A 254 -22.65 54.89 -37.60
C ALA A 254 -22.26 55.36 -39.00
N SER A 255 -23.10 56.23 -39.53
CA SER A 255 -23.06 56.84 -40.85
C SER A 255 -21.77 57.60 -41.12
N ASP A 256 -21.39 57.65 -42.40
CA ASP A 256 -20.59 58.71 -42.99
C ASP A 256 -20.95 60.08 -42.40
N SER A 257 -19.99 60.75 -41.77
CA SER A 257 -19.66 62.18 -41.90
C SER A 257 -19.01 62.76 -40.63
N ALA A 258 -17.84 63.34 -40.85
CA ALA A 258 -17.16 64.36 -40.05
C ALA A 258 -16.56 63.96 -38.67
N TRP A 259 -15.30 64.41 -38.54
CA TRP A 259 -14.40 64.52 -37.38
C TRP A 259 -13.35 63.41 -37.23
#